data_AF-U2YCA5-F1
#
_entry.id   AF-U2YCA5-F1
#
_cell.length_a   1.000
_cell.length_b   1.000
_cell.length_c   1.000
_cell.angle_alpha   90.00
_cell.angle_beta   90.00
_cell.angle_gamma   90.00
#
_symmetry.space_group_name_H-M   'P 1'
#
loop_
_entity.id
_entity.type
_entity.pdbx_description
1 polymer ?
#
loop_
_entity_poly.entity_id
_entity_poly.type
_entity_poly.pdbx_seq_one_letter_code
_entity_poly.pdbx_strand_id
1 'polypeptide(L)'
;MPAILVLLSPALDLSRSGDSHFVNEGLDLYLSRSIASLIDLYAAGNDLKSPSLSPLFSDFSKGFPSTFLQAGGREILLSDSIAMHRALRRAGIPAELHIWEGMSHGPFGSPAAPAPEDDEVSDEIERFLEAHWSPKP
;
A
#
# COMPACT_ATOMS: atom_id res chain seq x y z
N MET A 1 -17.95 0.84 -9.37
CA MET A 1 -16.74 0.74 -8.55
C MET A 1 -17.08 0.01 -7.27
N PRO A 2 -16.14 -0.75 -6.67
CA PRO A 2 -16.34 -1.31 -5.33
C PRO A 2 -16.57 -0.18 -4.32
N ALA A 3 -17.22 -0.49 -3.20
CA ALA A 3 -17.49 0.50 -2.16
C ALA A 3 -16.22 0.91 -1.40
N ILE A 4 -15.34 -0.06 -1.16
CA ILE A 4 -14.17 0.07 -0.30
C ILE A 4 -12.98 -0.64 -0.94
N LEU A 5 -11.77 -0.13 -0.70
CA LEU A 5 -10.50 -0.79 -1.00
C LEU A 5 -9.68 -0.93 0.28
N VAL A 6 -9.03 -2.09 0.44
CA VAL A 6 -8.05 -2.36 1.49
C VAL A 6 -6.74 -2.71 0.78
N LEU A 7 -5.73 -1.88 1.01
CA LEU A 7 -4.41 -2.00 0.38
C LEU A 7 -3.38 -2.28 1.47
N LEU A 8 -2.85 -3.50 1.50
CA LEU A 8 -1.84 -3.93 2.47
C LEU A 8 -0.49 -3.97 1.77
N SER A 9 0.47 -3.19 2.27
CA SER A 9 1.83 -3.12 1.71
C SER A 9 1.85 -2.94 0.16
N PRO A 10 1.07 -1.99 -0.41
CA PRO A 10 0.84 -1.93 -1.85
C PRO A 10 2.03 -1.34 -2.63
N ALA A 11 2.41 -1.99 -3.74
CA ALA A 11 3.31 -1.40 -4.74
C ALA A 11 2.51 -0.54 -5.71
N LEU A 12 2.69 0.78 -5.65
CA LEU A 12 1.87 1.75 -6.40
C LEU A 12 2.69 2.67 -7.30
N ASP A 13 4.01 2.72 -7.10
CA ASP A 13 5.00 3.38 -7.93
C ASP A 13 6.16 2.44 -8.27
N LEU A 14 6.04 1.77 -9.41
CA LEU A 14 7.09 0.90 -9.93
C LEU A 14 8.32 1.65 -10.44
N SER A 15 8.24 2.98 -10.58
CA SER A 15 9.43 3.80 -10.91
C SER A 15 10.36 4.00 -9.70
N ARG A 16 9.93 3.55 -8.50
CA ARG A 16 10.71 3.59 -7.26
C ARG A 16 11.12 5.01 -6.88
N SER A 17 10.25 5.99 -7.09
CA SER A 17 10.58 7.39 -6.87
C SER A 17 10.46 7.84 -5.39
N GLY A 18 9.89 7.00 -4.52
CA GLY A 18 9.77 7.26 -3.09
C GLY A 18 11.04 6.94 -2.29
N ASP A 19 11.34 7.76 -1.28
CA ASP A 19 12.58 7.68 -0.49
C ASP A 19 12.81 6.30 0.17
N SER A 20 11.73 5.65 0.63
CA SER A 20 11.80 4.33 1.31
C SER A 20 12.39 3.23 0.43
N HIS A 21 12.33 3.35 -0.90
CA HIS A 21 13.00 2.41 -1.81
C HIS A 21 14.52 2.38 -1.64
N PHE A 22 15.09 3.41 -1.00
CA PHE A 22 16.51 3.58 -0.76
C PHE A 22 16.84 3.61 0.73
N VAL A 23 16.09 4.37 1.55
CA VAL A 23 16.40 4.49 2.99
C VAL A 23 16.09 3.23 3.79
N ASN A 24 15.12 2.44 3.33
CA ASN A 24 14.78 1.15 3.93
C ASN A 24 15.44 -0.04 3.20
N GLU A 25 16.38 0.22 2.28
CA GLU A 25 17.12 -0.83 1.61
C GLU A 25 17.91 -1.66 2.64
N GLY A 26 17.72 -2.98 2.61
CA GLY A 26 18.32 -3.90 3.59
C GLY A 26 17.62 -3.96 4.95
N LEU A 27 16.62 -3.10 5.21
CA LEU A 27 15.72 -3.23 6.37
C LEU A 27 14.52 -4.12 6.05
N ASP A 28 14.05 -4.09 4.80
CA ASP A 28 12.98 -4.97 4.32
C ASP A 28 13.48 -6.40 4.13
N LEU A 29 12.87 -7.33 4.87
CA LEU A 29 13.26 -8.75 4.93
C LEU A 29 12.89 -9.54 3.67
N TYR A 30 11.95 -9.06 2.86
CA TYR A 30 11.38 -9.84 1.75
C TYR A 30 11.68 -9.25 0.37
N LEU A 31 11.62 -7.93 0.22
CA LEU A 31 11.67 -7.28 -1.09
C LEU A 31 13.05 -6.74 -1.50
N SER A 32 14.01 -6.69 -0.57
CA SER A 32 15.25 -5.90 -0.70
C SER A 32 16.22 -6.32 -1.81
N ARG A 33 16.08 -7.49 -2.45
CA ARG A 33 17.08 -7.96 -3.46
C ARG A 33 16.55 -8.33 -4.84
N SER A 34 15.23 -8.49 -5.03
CA SER A 34 14.67 -8.99 -6.31
C SER A 34 13.69 -8.04 -7.00
N ILE A 35 13.23 -6.98 -6.33
CA ILE A 35 12.07 -6.23 -6.82
C ILE A 35 12.32 -5.53 -8.17
N ALA A 36 13.53 -5.03 -8.42
CA ALA A 36 13.86 -4.38 -9.70
C ALA A 36 13.68 -5.35 -10.89
N SER A 37 14.16 -6.59 -10.76
CA SER A 37 13.99 -7.59 -11.83
C SER A 37 12.54 -8.01 -12.05
N LEU A 38 11.73 -8.02 -10.98
CA LEU A 38 10.29 -8.30 -11.06
C LEU A 38 9.55 -7.15 -11.73
N ILE A 39 9.92 -5.90 -11.41
CA ILE A 39 9.40 -4.70 -12.05
C ILE A 39 9.72 -4.71 -13.54
N ASP A 40 10.97 -4.97 -13.93
CA ASP A 40 11.38 -4.99 -15.34
C ASP A 40 10.60 -6.06 -16.13
N LEU A 41 10.44 -7.25 -15.54
CA LEU A 41 9.66 -8.33 -16.12
C LEU A 41 8.19 -7.94 -16.29
N TYR A 42 7.58 -7.35 -15.25
CA TYR A 42 6.18 -6.94 -15.28
C TYR A 42 5.93 -5.79 -16.26
N ALA A 43 6.82 -4.80 -16.29
CA ALA A 43 6.71 -3.63 -17.15
C ALA A 43 6.93 -3.97 -18.63
N ALA A 44 7.71 -5.00 -18.95
CA ALA A 44 8.00 -5.42 -20.31
C ALA A 44 8.42 -4.25 -21.23
N GLY A 45 9.22 -3.32 -20.68
CA GLY A 45 9.72 -2.12 -21.38
C GLY A 45 8.73 -0.94 -21.47
N ASN A 46 7.54 -1.04 -20.89
CA ASN A 46 6.61 0.10 -20.79
C ASN A 46 7.08 1.13 -19.76
N ASP A 47 6.56 2.36 -19.88
CA ASP A 47 6.81 3.42 -18.91
C ASP A 47 6.31 3.02 -17.52
N LEU A 48 7.23 2.92 -16.56
CA LEU A 48 6.94 2.58 -15.17
C LEU A 48 6.01 3.58 -14.49
N LYS A 49 5.88 4.81 -15.01
CA LYS A 49 4.94 5.81 -14.49
C LYS A 49 3.57 5.76 -15.15
N SER A 50 3.34 4.83 -16.09
CA SER A 50 2.00 4.63 -16.66
C SER A 50 1.01 4.27 -15.56
N PRO A 51 -0.18 4.92 -15.49
CA PRO A 51 -1.22 4.60 -14.50
C PRO A 51 -1.67 3.13 -14.50
N SER A 52 -1.49 2.42 -15.61
CA SER A 52 -1.80 0.98 -15.70
C SER A 52 -0.81 0.08 -14.95
N LEU A 53 0.40 0.56 -14.71
CA LEU A 53 1.45 -0.14 -13.96
C LEU A 53 1.63 0.43 -12.56
N SER A 54 1.55 1.76 -12.45
CA SER A 54 1.74 2.51 -11.22
C SER A 54 0.51 3.36 -10.94
N PRO A 55 -0.50 2.80 -10.25
CA PRO A 55 -1.76 3.49 -9.97
C PRO A 55 -1.60 4.81 -9.22
N LEU A 56 -0.47 5.04 -8.53
CA LEU A 56 -0.17 6.30 -7.87
C LEU A 56 -0.27 7.51 -8.80
N PHE A 57 0.04 7.33 -10.10
CA PHE A 57 0.00 8.40 -11.10
C PHE A 57 -1.36 8.53 -11.81
N SER A 58 -2.40 7.84 -11.31
CA SER A 58 -3.75 7.93 -11.87
C SER A 58 -4.42 9.28 -11.58
N ASP A 59 -5.39 9.65 -12.42
CA ASP A 59 -6.28 10.77 -12.15
C ASP A 59 -7.45 10.33 -11.26
N PHE A 60 -7.45 10.82 -10.02
CA PHE A 60 -8.49 10.55 -9.03
C PHE A 60 -9.66 11.54 -9.06
N SER A 61 -9.67 12.52 -9.98
CA SER A 61 -10.72 13.55 -10.06
C SER A 61 -12.12 13.00 -10.34
N LYS A 62 -12.22 11.82 -10.96
CA LYS A 62 -13.48 11.13 -11.25
C LYS A 62 -14.02 10.34 -10.05
N GLY A 63 -13.33 10.39 -8.92
CA GLY A 63 -13.63 9.63 -7.73
C GLY A 63 -12.89 8.30 -7.66
N PHE A 64 -12.83 7.75 -6.45
CA PHE A 64 -12.20 6.48 -6.11
C PHE A 64 -12.89 5.92 -4.86
N PRO A 65 -12.86 4.60 -4.60
CA PRO A 65 -13.43 4.02 -3.39
C PRO A 65 -12.76 4.56 -2.11
N SER A 66 -13.49 4.56 -0.99
CA SER A 66 -12.88 4.78 0.32
C SER A 66 -11.77 3.75 0.53
N THR A 67 -10.57 4.21 0.88
CA THR A 67 -9.37 3.36 0.84
C THR A 67 -8.67 3.29 2.19
N PHE A 68 -8.49 2.08 2.69
CA PHE A 68 -7.59 1.77 3.79
C PHE A 68 -6.21 1.42 3.22
N LEU A 69 -5.16 2.03 3.74
CA LEU A 69 -3.78 1.73 3.38
C LEU A 69 -2.99 1.33 4.63
N GLN A 70 -2.32 0.19 4.57
CA GLN A 70 -1.39 -0.27 5.59
C GLN A 70 0.01 -0.41 5.00
N ALA A 71 1.03 -0.03 5.77
CA ALA A 71 2.43 -0.26 5.45
C ALA A 71 3.27 -0.48 6.71
N GLY A 72 4.42 -1.15 6.55
CA GLY A 72 5.42 -1.29 7.60
C GLY A 72 6.43 -0.13 7.61
N GLY A 73 6.88 0.28 8.80
CA GLY A 73 7.88 1.35 8.95
C GLY A 73 9.25 1.04 8.32
N ARG A 74 9.60 -0.25 8.18
CA ARG A 74 10.85 -0.74 7.57
C ARG A 74 10.67 -1.22 6.13
N GLU A 75 9.49 -1.04 5.55
CA GLU A 75 9.16 -1.50 4.21
C GLU A 75 9.74 -0.59 3.13
N ILE A 76 10.20 -1.16 2.01
CA ILE A 76 10.63 -0.34 0.87
C ILE A 76 9.45 0.38 0.17
N LEU A 77 8.23 -0.16 0.26
CA LEU A 77 7.00 0.41 -0.32
C LEU A 77 6.30 1.43 0.60
N LEU A 78 6.87 1.77 1.76
CA LEU A 78 6.27 2.73 2.70
C LEU A 78 5.91 4.06 2.03
N SER A 79 6.79 4.57 1.18
CA SER A 79 6.58 5.83 0.46
C SER A 79 5.42 5.75 -0.54
N ASP A 80 5.19 4.59 -1.15
CA ASP A 80 4.07 4.37 -2.08
C ASP A 80 2.74 4.57 -1.35
N SER A 81 2.58 3.94 -0.19
CA SER A 81 1.39 4.07 0.67
C SER A 81 1.17 5.50 1.14
N ILE A 82 2.23 6.17 1.60
CA ILE A 82 2.16 7.58 2.02
C ILE A 82 1.76 8.48 0.85
N ALA A 83 2.36 8.29 -0.32
CA ALA A 83 2.09 9.10 -1.50
C ALA A 83 0.67 8.91 -2.01
N MET A 84 0.18 7.66 -2.05
CA MET A 84 -1.18 7.33 -2.46
C MET A 84 -2.20 7.91 -1.49
N HIS A 85 -2.01 7.73 -0.19
CA HIS A 85 -2.86 8.36 0.82
C HIS A 85 -2.96 9.87 0.59
N ARG A 86 -1.83 10.55 0.40
CA ARG A 86 -1.82 12.00 0.12
C ARG A 86 -2.53 12.34 -1.20
N ALA A 87 -2.39 11.53 -2.24
CA ALA A 87 -3.06 11.74 -3.52
C ALA A 87 -4.58 11.63 -3.39
N LEU A 88 -5.08 10.58 -2.73
CA LEU A 88 -6.50 10.37 -2.47
C LEU A 88 -7.09 11.50 -1.60
N ARG A 89 -6.41 11.87 -0.52
CA ARG A 89 -6.84 12.97 0.36
C ARG A 89 -6.93 14.31 -0.37
N ARG A 90 -5.99 14.61 -1.27
CA ARG A 90 -6.04 15.84 -2.09
C ARG A 90 -7.21 15.84 -3.07
N ALA A 91 -7.63 14.67 -3.54
CA ALA A 91 -8.79 14.51 -4.40
C ALA A 91 -10.13 14.42 -3.62
N GLY A 92 -10.11 14.61 -2.30
CA GLY A 92 -11.32 14.57 -1.46
C GLY A 92 -11.87 13.16 -1.23
N ILE A 93 -11.09 12.12 -1.53
CA ILE A 93 -11.48 10.72 -1.31
C ILE A 93 -11.16 10.33 0.14
N PRO A 94 -12.10 9.69 0.87
CA PRO A 94 -11.83 9.13 2.18
C PRO A 94 -10.70 8.11 2.09
N ALA A 95 -9.63 8.37 2.83
CA ALA A 95 -8.51 7.46 2.96
C ALA A 95 -7.96 7.50 4.38
N GLU A 96 -7.60 6.33 4.89
CA GLU A 96 -6.91 6.16 6.16
C GLU A 96 -5.57 5.46 5.90
N LEU A 97 -4.50 5.97 6.51
CA LEU A 97 -3.16 5.41 6.41
C LEU A 97 -2.69 4.97 7.78
N HIS A 98 -2.16 3.77 7.79
CA HIS A 98 -1.87 2.99 8.97
C HIS A 98 -0.42 2.48 8.84
N ILE A 99 0.52 3.01 9.65
CA ILE A 99 1.95 2.67 9.61
C ILE A 99 2.38 1.97 10.90
N TRP A 100 2.85 0.72 10.77
CA TRP A 100 3.18 -0.11 11.93
C TRP A 100 4.70 -0.06 12.14
N GLU A 101 5.11 0.36 13.34
CA GLU A 101 6.51 0.59 13.69
C GLU A 101 7.33 -0.70 13.58
N GLY A 102 8.54 -0.61 13.03
CA GLY A 102 9.48 -1.74 12.95
C GLY A 102 9.16 -2.84 11.93
N MET A 103 8.05 -2.71 11.20
CA MET A 103 7.51 -3.80 10.37
C MET A 103 8.00 -3.76 8.93
N SER A 104 8.23 -4.94 8.35
CA SER A 104 8.65 -5.15 6.95
C SER A 104 7.44 -5.42 6.05
N HIS A 105 7.66 -5.60 4.73
CA HIS A 105 6.64 -6.07 3.79
C HIS A 105 6.01 -7.42 4.20
N GLY A 106 4.69 -7.55 4.10
CA GLY A 106 3.98 -8.81 4.30
C GLY A 106 3.48 -9.08 5.73
N PRO A 107 3.07 -10.32 6.06
CA PRO A 107 2.57 -10.65 7.39
C PRO A 107 3.66 -10.46 8.45
N PHE A 108 3.25 -10.03 9.64
CA PHE A 108 4.17 -9.57 10.67
C PHE A 108 4.81 -10.73 11.43
N GLY A 109 4.06 -11.83 11.56
CA GLY A 109 4.53 -13.11 12.06
C GLY A 109 4.58 -14.21 10.99
N SER A 110 5.09 -15.37 11.39
CA SER A 110 4.85 -16.61 10.62
C SER A 110 3.54 -17.23 11.08
N PRO A 111 2.86 -18.08 10.28
CA PRO A 111 1.70 -18.82 10.76
C PRO A 111 1.96 -19.67 12.03
N ALA A 112 3.22 -20.02 12.30
CA ALA A 112 3.63 -20.76 13.48
C ALA A 112 3.93 -19.86 14.71
N ALA A 113 4.02 -18.55 14.51
CA ALA A 113 4.27 -17.53 15.52
C ALA A 113 3.70 -16.18 15.02
N PRO A 114 2.36 -16.00 15.11
CA PRO A 114 1.72 -14.76 14.71
C PRO A 114 2.16 -13.62 15.63
N ALA A 115 2.19 -12.40 15.11
CA ALA A 115 2.48 -11.21 15.90
C ALA A 115 1.15 -10.61 16.41
N PRO A 116 1.08 -10.04 17.62
CA PRO A 116 -0.11 -9.30 18.08
C PRO A 116 -0.58 -8.23 17.09
N GLU A 117 0.36 -7.63 16.37
CA GLU A 117 0.08 -6.62 15.35
C GLU A 117 -0.72 -7.16 14.15
N ASP A 118 -0.69 -8.48 13.88
CA ASP A 118 -1.50 -9.10 12.82
C ASP A 118 -3.00 -9.02 13.18
N ASP A 119 -3.32 -9.17 14.47
CA ASP A 119 -4.68 -9.03 15.00
C ASP A 119 -5.08 -7.54 14.99
N GLU A 120 -4.20 -6.63 15.40
CA GLU A 120 -4.47 -5.18 15.39
C GLU A 120 -4.77 -4.64 13.98
N VAL A 121 -4.06 -5.11 12.94
CA VAL A 121 -4.40 -4.74 11.55
C VAL A 121 -5.77 -5.26 11.15
N SER A 122 -6.11 -6.47 11.55
CA SER A 122 -7.41 -7.06 11.25
C SER A 122 -8.54 -6.25 11.90
N ASP A 123 -8.39 -5.89 13.17
CA ASP A 123 -9.32 -5.05 13.91
C ASP A 123 -9.51 -3.66 13.25
N GLU A 124 -8.43 -3.03 12.80
CA GLU A 124 -8.49 -1.72 12.13
C GLU A 124 -9.15 -1.81 10.74
N ILE A 125 -8.92 -2.90 10.00
CA ILE A 125 -9.62 -3.17 8.75
C ILE A 125 -11.11 -3.35 9.00
N GLU A 126 -11.51 -4.16 9.99
CA GLU A 126 -12.92 -4.37 10.35
C GLU A 126 -13.60 -3.06 10.73
N ARG A 127 -12.97 -2.26 11.60
CA ARG A 127 -13.46 -0.91 11.97
C ARG A 127 -13.64 -0.03 10.74
N PHE A 128 -12.68 -0.02 9.82
CA PHE A 128 -12.76 0.78 8.60
C PHE A 128 -13.89 0.33 7.68
N LEU A 129 -14.04 -1.00 7.52
CA LEU A 129 -15.11 -1.59 6.73
C LEU A 129 -16.46 -1.19 7.31
N GLU A 130 -16.70 -1.36 8.61
CA GLU A 130 -17.96 -0.98 9.26
C GLU A 130 -18.29 0.51 9.09
N ALA A 131 -17.29 1.39 9.23
CA ALA A 131 -17.47 2.83 9.11
C ALA A 131 -17.83 3.30 7.69
N HIS A 132 -17.39 2.57 6.66
CA HIS A 132 -17.56 2.95 5.26
C HIS A 132 -18.53 2.06 4.49
N TRP A 133 -18.96 0.95 5.08
CA TRP A 133 -19.93 0.04 4.48
C TRP A 133 -21.33 0.62 4.61
N SER A 134 -21.88 1.08 3.49
CA SER A 134 -23.31 1.35 3.39
C SER A 134 -24.00 0.07 2.90
N PRO A 135 -24.74 -0.66 3.76
CA PRO A 135 -25.61 -1.72 3.26
C PRO A 135 -26.59 -1.09 2.29
N LYS A 136 -26.51 -1.45 1.01
CA LYS A 136 -27.56 -1.08 0.07
C LYS A 136 -28.84 -1.80 0.52
N PRO A 137 -29.99 -1.08 0.60
CA PRO A 137 -31.28 -1.71 0.87
C PRO A 137 -31.68 -2.69 -0.24
#